data_AF-A0A2Z2MPZ8-F1
#
_entry.id   AF-A0A2Z2MPZ8-F1
#
_cell.length_a   1.000
_cell.length_b   1.000
_cell.length_c   1.000
_cell.angle_alpha   90.00
_cell.angle_beta   90.00
_cell.angle_gamma   90.00
#
_symmetry.space_group_name_H-M   'P 1'
#
loop_
_entity.id
_entity.type
_entity.pdbx_description
1 polymer ?
#
loop_
_entity_poly.entity_id
_entity_poly.type
_entity_poly.pdbx_seq_one_letter_code
_entity_poly.pdbx_strand_id
1 'polypeptide(L)'
;MKRALVLFMGLVVLGLLLTPINAAITEINSSNTVIVLPTTKIVNGVPLHIGEDAITGSRLGAFLVLQGVSQGTYTKTVSVPVEYHSVLIHDENQTYKLNSVDMPDVGVNVSDEPVGHGIVVQVNFSRIEFNSTKKAAEFGDRSVEIIFNENTTPLNIGGDYKVISTTVDGKDTMYFYAYTEVESTTSSLGESITVGRWTLKFVDININQEEMLVDLTYPSGIIKQKTMDKGNYYIMYVDSDGNEDFEWFDTYPSSRINELLERGVKELFVFTPTDFFVGINNAQMVTYDYWHYEKVRQYQDGDVYKGQWVWDIDPNRNLYVLYLHVNESLTGFKPVFIGEGSALKLPTEWGLEIEPVFVKNNEGEITGIEGYRFVRVASVTKKVSITAPKIEATDDVYEFIVEDTQLKNLPADKNVIIVGGWVSNKAWALLEQVYGKDTINAIKDEINQKGYVIKELNNPHNPSYKVIILAGKTYEETRLAVEKFMEEM
;
A
#
# COMPACT_ATOMS: atom_id res chain seq x y z
N MET A 1 17.31 12.99 -34.40
CA MET A 1 15.88 13.33 -34.19
C MET A 1 15.44 13.37 -32.73
N LYS A 2 16.02 12.62 -31.79
CA LYS A 2 15.61 12.65 -30.37
C LYS A 2 15.90 13.96 -29.61
N ARG A 3 16.81 14.83 -30.09
CA ARG A 3 17.10 16.14 -29.48
C ARG A 3 16.16 17.28 -29.90
N ALA A 4 15.47 17.16 -31.04
CA ALA A 4 14.53 18.17 -31.50
C ALA A 4 13.14 18.02 -30.84
N LEU A 5 12.76 16.79 -30.45
CA LEU A 5 11.49 16.52 -29.78
C LEU A 5 11.46 17.04 -28.34
N VAL A 6 12.59 16.99 -27.63
CA VAL A 6 12.72 17.50 -26.25
C VAL A 6 12.67 19.03 -26.21
N LEU A 7 13.20 19.70 -27.24
CA LEU A 7 13.15 21.16 -27.39
C LEU A 7 11.75 21.65 -27.75
N PHE A 8 10.97 20.89 -28.52
CA PHE A 8 9.57 21.20 -28.83
C PHE A 8 8.63 20.98 -27.63
N MET A 9 8.88 19.95 -26.79
CA MET A 9 8.12 19.74 -25.56
C MET A 9 8.47 20.79 -24.48
N GLY A 10 9.73 21.23 -24.41
CA GLY A 10 10.14 22.33 -23.52
C GLY A 10 9.52 23.69 -23.89
N LEU A 11 9.30 23.96 -25.19
CA LEU A 11 8.64 25.19 -25.65
C LEU A 11 7.12 25.17 -25.45
N VAL A 12 6.46 24.01 -25.50
CA VAL A 12 5.02 23.88 -25.22
C VAL A 12 4.73 24.06 -23.71
N VAL A 13 5.66 23.68 -22.83
CA VAL A 13 5.53 23.89 -21.38
C VAL A 13 5.84 25.33 -20.98
N LEU A 14 6.73 26.05 -21.68
CA LEU A 14 6.96 27.48 -21.44
C LEU A 14 5.86 28.39 -22.04
N GLY A 15 5.15 27.95 -23.08
CA GLY A 15 4.07 28.72 -23.73
C GLY A 15 2.77 28.84 -22.93
N LEU A 16 2.64 28.11 -21.82
CA LEU A 16 1.49 28.16 -20.91
C LEU A 16 1.71 29.09 -19.70
N LEU A 17 2.84 29.78 -19.62
CA LEU A 17 3.10 30.85 -18.64
C LEU A 17 2.55 32.19 -19.14
N LEU A 18 1.23 32.26 -19.35
CA LEU A 18 0.53 33.54 -19.40
C LEU A 18 0.12 33.88 -17.96
N THR A 19 0.89 34.81 -17.38
CA THR A 19 0.65 35.72 -16.24
C THR A 19 -0.45 35.38 -15.22
N PRO A 20 -0.17 35.49 -13.90
CA PRO A 20 -1.20 35.41 -12.89
C PRO A 20 -2.04 36.69 -12.95
N ILE A 21 -3.30 36.57 -13.36
CA ILE A 21 -4.29 37.60 -13.07
C ILE A 21 -4.71 37.39 -11.62
N ASN A 22 -4.15 38.22 -10.74
CA ASN A 22 -4.72 38.48 -9.43
C ASN A 22 -6.12 39.06 -9.64
N ALA A 23 -7.16 38.34 -9.22
CA ALA A 23 -8.43 38.96 -8.84
C ALA A 23 -9.20 38.02 -7.91
N ALA A 24 -9.19 38.33 -6.62
CA ALA A 24 -10.21 37.86 -5.70
C ALA A 24 -11.53 38.58 -6.06
N ILE A 25 -12.22 38.04 -7.07
CA ILE A 25 -13.63 38.27 -7.35
C ILE A 25 -14.24 36.88 -7.18
N THR A 26 -15.30 36.75 -6.39
CA THR A 26 -16.06 35.50 -6.26
C THR A 26 -16.21 34.84 -7.64
N GLU A 27 -15.58 33.68 -7.89
CA GLU A 27 -15.52 33.05 -9.22
C GLU A 27 -16.93 32.61 -9.65
N ILE A 28 -17.67 33.50 -10.30
CA ILE A 28 -18.96 33.20 -10.92
C ILE A 28 -18.67 32.32 -12.13
N ASN A 29 -19.16 31.09 -12.10
CA ASN A 29 -19.04 30.13 -13.21
C ASN A 29 -20.36 29.37 -13.39
N SER A 30 -20.42 28.48 -14.37
CA SER A 30 -21.66 27.76 -14.68
C SER A 30 -22.11 26.77 -13.60
N SER A 31 -21.21 26.28 -12.73
CA SER A 31 -21.58 25.35 -11.65
C SER A 31 -22.32 26.03 -10.50
N ASN A 32 -22.09 27.34 -10.30
CA ASN A 32 -22.63 28.11 -9.18
C ASN A 32 -23.57 29.26 -9.60
N THR A 33 -24.08 29.24 -10.83
CA THR A 33 -24.89 30.33 -11.40
C THR A 33 -26.16 29.81 -12.10
N VAL A 34 -27.20 30.63 -12.16
CA VAL A 34 -28.39 30.47 -13.01
C VAL A 34 -28.59 31.74 -13.82
N ILE A 35 -28.78 31.63 -15.14
CA ILE A 35 -29.17 32.72 -16.03
C ILE A 35 -30.68 32.66 -16.25
N VAL A 36 -31.35 33.80 -16.15
CA VAL A 36 -32.80 33.93 -16.26
C VAL A 36 -33.15 34.79 -17.47
N LEU A 37 -33.93 34.23 -18.39
CA LEU A 37 -34.32 34.84 -19.66
C LEU A 37 -35.83 35.20 -19.68
N PRO A 38 -36.25 36.29 -20.35
CA PRO A 38 -37.64 36.70 -20.43
C PRO A 38 -38.46 35.81 -21.37
N THR A 39 -39.75 35.62 -21.08
CA THR A 39 -40.66 34.77 -21.91
C THR A 39 -41.75 35.53 -22.68
N THR A 40 -42.00 36.82 -22.39
CA THR A 40 -43.17 37.54 -22.94
C THR A 40 -42.79 38.46 -24.12
N LYS A 41 -43.54 38.40 -25.23
CA LYS A 41 -43.19 39.07 -26.51
C LYS A 41 -43.75 40.49 -26.68
N ILE A 42 -44.85 40.83 -26.01
CA ILE A 42 -45.48 42.17 -26.05
C ILE A 42 -46.10 42.47 -24.69
N VAL A 43 -45.74 43.60 -24.08
CA VAL A 43 -46.37 44.08 -22.83
C VAL A 43 -46.66 45.56 -22.92
N ASN A 44 -47.88 45.97 -22.54
CA ASN A 44 -48.36 47.35 -22.58
C ASN A 44 -48.14 48.05 -23.94
N GLY A 45 -48.23 47.28 -25.05
CA GLY A 45 -48.07 47.79 -26.42
C GLY A 45 -46.62 47.94 -26.90
N VAL A 46 -45.63 47.54 -26.09
CA VAL A 46 -44.21 47.59 -26.44
C VAL A 46 -43.72 46.18 -26.84
N PRO A 47 -43.15 45.99 -28.05
CA PRO A 47 -42.50 44.75 -28.45
C PRO A 47 -41.26 44.45 -27.61
N LEU A 48 -41.05 43.18 -27.25
CA LEU A 48 -39.89 42.70 -26.49
C LEU A 48 -38.97 41.84 -27.38
N HIS A 49 -37.66 42.01 -27.21
CA HIS A 49 -36.60 41.37 -28.02
C HIS A 49 -36.13 40.02 -27.45
N ILE A 50 -37.07 39.12 -27.13
CA ILE A 50 -36.77 37.86 -26.42
C ILE A 50 -35.70 37.01 -27.13
N GLY A 51 -35.79 36.91 -28.47
CA GLY A 51 -34.86 36.06 -29.22
C GLY A 51 -33.43 36.57 -29.18
N GLU A 52 -33.27 37.88 -29.33
CA GLU A 52 -31.98 38.57 -29.29
C GLU A 52 -31.40 38.61 -27.86
N ASP A 53 -32.23 38.82 -26.84
CA ASP A 53 -31.85 38.73 -25.43
C ASP A 53 -31.45 37.30 -25.06
N ALA A 54 -32.14 36.28 -25.59
CA ALA A 54 -31.80 34.87 -25.36
C ALA A 54 -30.46 34.49 -26.00
N ILE A 55 -30.18 34.93 -27.25
CA ILE A 55 -28.86 34.74 -27.88
C ILE A 55 -27.75 35.37 -27.04
N THR A 56 -28.00 36.56 -26.50
CA THR A 56 -27.06 37.26 -25.63
C THR A 56 -26.85 36.51 -24.31
N GLY A 57 -27.91 36.03 -23.68
CA GLY A 57 -27.84 35.20 -22.48
C GLY A 57 -27.13 33.86 -22.71
N SER A 58 -27.32 33.21 -23.86
CA SER A 58 -26.58 32.00 -24.23
C SER A 58 -25.09 32.25 -24.40
N ARG A 59 -24.69 33.42 -24.93
CA ARG A 59 -23.27 33.81 -25.01
C ARG A 59 -22.63 33.96 -23.63
N LEU A 60 -23.34 34.61 -22.70
CA LEU A 60 -22.91 34.69 -21.31
C LEU A 60 -22.81 33.29 -20.68
N GLY A 61 -23.76 32.41 -20.96
CA GLY A 61 -23.71 31.02 -20.50
C GLY A 61 -22.45 30.30 -20.97
N ALA A 62 -22.09 30.41 -22.24
CA ALA A 62 -20.86 29.82 -22.77
C ALA A 62 -19.60 30.39 -22.11
N PHE A 63 -19.57 31.70 -21.84
CA PHE A 63 -18.46 32.34 -21.11
C PHE A 63 -18.32 31.78 -19.68
N LEU A 64 -19.41 31.62 -18.94
CA LEU A 64 -19.40 31.08 -17.57
C LEU A 64 -18.98 29.61 -17.50
N VAL A 65 -19.20 28.83 -18.56
CA VAL A 65 -18.66 27.46 -18.66
C VAL A 65 -17.13 27.48 -18.77
N LEU A 66 -16.58 28.42 -19.55
CA LEU A 66 -15.12 28.57 -19.67
C LEU A 66 -14.48 29.04 -18.35
N GLN A 67 -15.16 29.91 -17.61
CA GLN A 67 -14.72 30.35 -16.27
C GLN A 67 -14.68 29.21 -15.24
N GLY A 68 -15.33 28.07 -15.50
CA GLY A 68 -15.25 26.88 -14.66
C GLY A 68 -13.97 26.06 -14.85
N VAL A 69 -13.06 26.42 -15.76
CA VAL A 69 -11.82 25.66 -16.01
C VAL A 69 -10.66 26.28 -15.23
N SER A 70 -10.18 25.58 -14.20
CA SER A 70 -9.04 26.00 -13.36
C SER A 70 -7.90 24.97 -13.38
N GLN A 71 -6.75 25.27 -12.77
CA GLN A 71 -5.68 24.29 -12.59
C GLN A 71 -5.83 23.56 -11.26
N GLY A 72 -5.81 22.22 -11.27
CA GLY A 72 -5.82 21.37 -10.09
C GLY A 72 -4.54 20.54 -9.95
N THR A 73 -4.16 20.22 -8.71
CA THR A 73 -3.10 19.27 -8.43
C THR A 73 -3.70 17.91 -8.05
N TYR A 74 -3.35 16.88 -8.81
CA TYR A 74 -3.71 15.50 -8.54
C TYR A 74 -2.51 14.79 -7.96
N THR A 75 -2.66 14.20 -6.78
CA THR A 75 -1.57 13.47 -6.12
C THR A 75 -1.91 12.00 -5.98
N LYS A 76 -0.98 11.13 -6.38
CA LYS A 76 -1.08 9.69 -6.19
C LYS A 76 0.20 9.12 -5.60
N THR A 77 0.04 8.11 -4.77
CA THR A 77 1.14 7.31 -4.23
C THR A 77 1.45 6.18 -5.20
N VAL A 78 2.72 6.04 -5.58
CA VAL A 78 3.20 4.99 -6.49
C VAL A 78 4.38 4.25 -5.88
N SER A 79 4.49 2.96 -6.18
CA SER A 79 5.66 2.15 -5.83
C SER A 79 6.73 2.31 -6.92
N VAL A 80 7.95 2.66 -6.52
CA VAL A 80 9.08 2.87 -7.44
C VAL A 80 10.24 1.97 -7.00
N PRO A 81 10.85 1.19 -7.90
CA PRO A 81 12.06 0.43 -7.58
C PRO A 81 13.23 1.40 -7.37
N VAL A 82 13.98 1.21 -6.29
CA VAL A 82 15.22 1.91 -5.99
C VAL A 82 16.31 0.88 -5.75
N GLU A 83 17.46 1.10 -6.37
CA GLU A 83 18.64 0.25 -6.27
C GLU A 83 19.64 0.90 -5.31
N TYR A 84 20.11 0.12 -4.33
CA TYR A 84 21.09 0.52 -3.33
C TYR A 84 22.38 -0.25 -3.55
N HIS A 85 23.50 0.47 -3.43
CA HIS A 85 24.84 -0.06 -3.67
C HIS A 85 25.66 0.11 -2.40
N SER A 86 26.45 -0.90 -2.03
CA SER A 86 27.53 -0.71 -1.06
C SER A 86 28.63 0.17 -1.62
N VAL A 87 29.56 0.60 -0.75
CA VAL A 87 30.87 1.06 -1.22
C VAL A 87 31.58 -0.05 -2.02
N LEU A 88 32.54 0.32 -2.86
CA LEU A 88 33.36 -0.65 -3.57
C LEU A 88 34.27 -1.37 -2.58
N ILE A 89 34.15 -2.68 -2.49
CA ILE A 89 35.02 -3.53 -1.66
C ILE A 89 36.13 -4.07 -2.54
N HIS A 90 37.37 -3.65 -2.30
CA HIS A 90 38.52 -4.07 -3.09
C HIS A 90 38.81 -5.57 -2.92
N ASP A 91 39.22 -6.21 -4.01
CA ASP A 91 39.70 -7.60 -4.01
C ASP A 91 41.14 -7.64 -3.51
N GLU A 92 41.31 -7.78 -2.19
CA GLU A 92 42.60 -7.90 -1.50
C GLU A 92 42.89 -9.36 -1.10
N ASN A 93 42.26 -10.34 -1.76
CA ASN A 93 42.42 -11.76 -1.44
C ASN A 93 42.09 -12.06 0.05
N GLN A 94 40.99 -11.48 0.55
CA GLN A 94 40.56 -11.52 1.95
C GLN A 94 39.16 -12.13 2.12
N THR A 95 38.85 -12.56 3.35
CA THR A 95 37.48 -12.84 3.77
C THR A 95 36.84 -11.54 4.24
N TYR A 96 35.81 -11.11 3.53
CA TYR A 96 35.03 -9.91 3.84
C TYR A 96 33.66 -10.29 4.42
N LYS A 97 33.22 -9.55 5.44
CA LYS A 97 31.89 -9.65 6.02
C LYS A 97 31.13 -8.36 5.74
N LEU A 98 29.95 -8.48 5.14
CA LEU A 98 29.09 -7.33 4.89
C LEU A 98 28.63 -6.73 6.23
N ASN A 99 28.83 -5.43 6.39
CA ASN A 99 28.45 -4.68 7.58
C ASN A 99 27.58 -3.46 7.21
N SER A 100 27.00 -2.85 8.23
CA SER A 100 26.10 -1.71 8.10
C SER A 100 26.80 -0.38 7.79
N VAL A 101 28.13 -0.30 7.85
CA VAL A 101 28.87 0.90 7.44
C VAL A 101 29.00 0.94 5.92
N ASP A 102 29.34 -0.20 5.32
CA ASP A 102 29.57 -0.34 3.89
C ASP A 102 28.27 -0.39 3.08
N MET A 103 27.17 -0.78 3.73
CA MET A 103 25.81 -0.71 3.19
C MET A 103 24.84 -0.21 4.29
N PRO A 104 24.72 1.12 4.50
CA PRO A 104 23.89 1.70 5.56
C PRO A 104 22.43 1.28 5.42
N ASP A 105 21.91 0.76 6.54
CA ASP A 105 20.73 -0.09 6.68
C ASP A 105 19.59 0.22 5.70
N VAL A 106 19.49 -0.61 4.66
CA VAL A 106 18.39 -0.64 3.71
C VAL A 106 17.28 -1.60 4.17
N GLY A 107 17.36 -2.16 5.37
CA GLY A 107 16.47 -3.21 5.87
C GLY A 107 17.06 -4.60 5.66
N VAL A 108 18.38 -4.74 5.88
CA VAL A 108 19.12 -6.02 5.83
C VAL A 108 19.82 -6.19 7.16
N ASN A 109 19.45 -7.24 7.90
CA ASN A 109 19.95 -7.47 9.26
C ASN A 109 21.31 -8.17 9.27
N VAL A 110 22.34 -7.49 8.77
CA VAL A 110 23.73 -7.98 8.73
C VAL A 110 24.51 -7.63 9.98
N SER A 111 25.43 -8.53 10.37
CA SER A 111 26.27 -8.40 11.56
C SER A 111 27.62 -9.10 11.37
N ASP A 112 28.58 -8.82 12.25
CA ASP A 112 29.91 -9.45 12.22
C ASP A 112 29.91 -10.88 12.78
N GLU A 113 28.93 -11.21 13.63
CA GLU A 113 28.78 -12.49 14.32
C GLU A 113 27.32 -12.95 14.32
N PRO A 114 27.03 -14.26 14.14
CA PRO A 114 25.68 -14.79 14.06
C PRO A 114 25.07 -14.98 15.47
N VAL A 115 24.93 -13.89 16.24
CA VAL A 115 24.43 -13.89 17.63
C VAL A 115 23.09 -13.16 17.71
N GLY A 116 22.17 -13.68 18.52
CA GLY A 116 20.80 -13.17 18.59
C GLY A 116 20.16 -13.23 17.20
N HIS A 117 19.61 -12.11 16.71
CA HIS A 117 19.02 -12.06 15.37
C HIS A 117 20.01 -11.71 14.25
N GLY A 118 21.31 -11.57 14.55
CA GLY A 118 22.33 -11.17 13.58
C GLY A 118 22.60 -12.25 12.53
N ILE A 119 22.72 -11.84 11.27
CA ILE A 119 23.07 -12.72 10.14
C ILE A 119 24.39 -12.24 9.57
N VAL A 120 25.31 -13.17 9.27
CA VAL A 120 26.59 -12.85 8.64
C VAL A 120 26.51 -13.19 7.16
N VAL A 121 26.76 -12.22 6.29
CA VAL A 121 26.99 -12.46 4.87
C VAL A 121 28.48 -12.30 4.61
N GLN A 122 29.14 -13.41 4.29
CA GLN A 122 30.58 -13.51 4.15
C GLN A 122 30.96 -13.86 2.72
N VAL A 123 31.99 -13.19 2.19
CA VAL A 123 32.57 -13.47 0.88
C VAL A 123 34.06 -13.70 1.06
N ASN A 124 34.57 -14.81 0.56
CA ASN A 124 35.99 -15.14 0.54
C ASN A 124 36.55 -14.84 -0.85
N PHE A 125 37.16 -13.66 -1.01
CA PHE A 125 37.70 -13.21 -2.29
C PHE A 125 38.89 -14.07 -2.75
N SER A 126 39.58 -14.77 -1.85
CA SER A 126 40.59 -15.76 -2.22
C SER A 126 40.07 -16.96 -3.00
N ARG A 127 38.75 -17.12 -3.06
CA ARG A 127 38.06 -18.17 -3.81
C ARG A 127 37.36 -17.61 -5.04
N ILE A 128 37.66 -16.38 -5.43
CA ILE A 128 37.12 -15.75 -6.63
C ILE A 128 38.29 -15.32 -7.51
N GLU A 129 38.30 -15.79 -8.75
CA GLU A 129 39.39 -15.53 -9.68
C GLU A 129 38.89 -14.76 -10.91
N PHE A 130 39.77 -13.98 -11.53
CA PHE A 130 39.46 -13.38 -12.82
C PHE A 130 39.71 -14.38 -13.96
N ASN A 131 38.64 -14.82 -14.62
CA ASN A 131 38.76 -15.67 -15.79
C ASN A 131 38.99 -14.82 -17.04
N SER A 132 40.24 -14.79 -17.52
CA SER A 132 40.65 -13.99 -18.67
C SER A 132 40.01 -14.40 -20.01
N THR A 133 39.56 -15.65 -20.14
CA THR A 133 38.89 -16.16 -21.34
C THR A 133 37.43 -15.74 -21.40
N LYS A 134 36.73 -15.82 -20.27
CA LYS A 134 35.32 -15.41 -20.13
C LYS A 134 35.15 -13.93 -19.85
N LYS A 135 36.22 -13.23 -19.47
CA LYS A 135 36.22 -11.83 -19.02
C LYS A 135 35.20 -11.62 -17.88
N ALA A 136 35.25 -12.50 -16.89
CA ALA A 136 34.28 -12.60 -15.82
C ALA A 136 34.96 -12.99 -14.49
N ALA A 137 34.29 -12.69 -13.37
CA ALA A 137 34.66 -13.23 -12.07
C ALA A 137 34.17 -14.67 -11.96
N GLU A 138 35.08 -15.58 -11.65
CA GLU A 138 34.84 -17.02 -11.47
C GLU A 138 34.75 -17.32 -9.98
N PHE A 139 33.55 -17.61 -9.50
CA PHE A 139 33.29 -17.92 -8.10
C PHE A 139 33.53 -19.40 -7.85
N GLY A 140 34.46 -19.69 -6.94
CA GLY A 140 34.77 -21.05 -6.48
C GLY A 140 33.86 -21.53 -5.35
N ASP A 141 34.07 -22.78 -4.95
CA ASP A 141 33.34 -23.43 -3.86
C ASP A 141 33.53 -22.68 -2.54
N ARG A 142 32.45 -22.45 -1.78
CA ARG A 142 32.43 -21.68 -0.53
C ARG A 142 33.03 -20.27 -0.64
N SER A 143 32.99 -19.67 -1.82
CA SER A 143 33.35 -18.26 -2.00
C SER A 143 32.34 -17.31 -1.35
N VAL A 144 31.10 -17.75 -1.14
CA VAL A 144 30.05 -16.97 -0.45
C VAL A 144 29.35 -17.86 0.57
N GLU A 145 29.16 -17.34 1.78
CA GLU A 145 28.49 -18.00 2.90
C GLU A 145 27.51 -17.04 3.58
N ILE A 146 26.34 -17.56 3.96
CA ILE A 146 25.34 -16.86 4.76
C ILE A 146 25.14 -17.66 6.04
N ILE A 147 25.53 -17.07 7.16
CA ILE A 147 25.63 -17.74 8.46
C ILE A 147 24.61 -17.11 9.42
N PHE A 148 23.82 -17.95 10.07
CA PHE A 148 22.82 -17.54 11.04
C PHE A 148 22.57 -18.64 12.08
N ASN A 149 21.73 -18.36 13.07
CA ASN A 149 21.43 -19.25 14.19
C ASN A 149 19.91 -19.51 14.31
N GLU A 150 19.48 -20.21 15.35
CA GLU A 150 18.08 -20.61 15.59
C GLU A 150 17.09 -19.46 15.81
N ASN A 151 17.58 -18.26 16.11
CA ASN A 151 16.75 -17.09 16.42
C ASN A 151 16.37 -16.27 15.18
N THR A 152 16.93 -16.57 14.01
CA THR A 152 16.69 -15.77 12.80
C THR A 152 16.83 -16.61 11.54
N THR A 153 16.20 -16.19 10.44
CA THR A 153 16.43 -16.80 9.13
C THR A 153 16.38 -15.75 8.02
N PRO A 154 17.38 -15.71 7.11
CA PRO A 154 17.35 -14.82 5.94
C PRO A 154 16.41 -15.30 4.82
N LEU A 155 15.66 -16.38 5.05
CA LEU A 155 14.98 -17.18 4.04
C LEU A 155 13.46 -17.07 4.15
N ASN A 156 12.76 -17.16 3.01
CA ASN A 156 11.31 -17.31 3.00
C ASN A 156 10.91 -18.76 3.23
N ILE A 157 10.82 -19.11 4.49
CA ILE A 157 10.27 -20.41 4.88
C ILE A 157 8.75 -20.29 5.12
N GLY A 158 8.24 -19.05 5.19
CA GLY A 158 6.82 -18.68 5.12
C GLY A 158 6.11 -18.55 6.48
N GLY A 159 6.41 -17.54 7.30
CA GLY A 159 5.85 -17.37 8.65
C GLY A 159 6.92 -17.38 9.75
N ASP A 160 6.49 -17.35 11.00
CA ASP A 160 7.37 -17.48 12.17
C ASP A 160 7.62 -18.96 12.49
N TYR A 161 8.88 -19.33 12.69
CA TYR A 161 9.29 -20.72 12.87
C TYR A 161 10.22 -20.87 14.07
N LYS A 162 10.10 -22.03 14.73
CA LYS A 162 11.13 -22.54 15.65
C LYS A 162 12.04 -23.48 14.88
N VAL A 163 13.33 -23.17 14.87
CA VAL A 163 14.36 -24.02 14.25
C VAL A 163 14.97 -24.93 15.32
N ILE A 164 15.08 -26.21 15.01
CA ILE A 164 15.70 -27.21 15.89
C ILE A 164 16.71 -28.00 15.06
N SER A 165 17.94 -28.12 15.55
CA SER A 165 18.99 -28.91 14.91
C SER A 165 19.50 -30.02 15.81
N THR A 166 19.80 -31.18 15.20
CA THR A 166 20.34 -32.36 15.89
C THR A 166 21.14 -33.22 14.90
N THR A 167 21.67 -34.35 15.35
CA THR A 167 22.32 -35.36 14.50
C THR A 167 21.45 -36.61 14.45
N VAL A 168 20.99 -37.00 13.26
CA VAL A 168 20.20 -38.23 13.01
C VAL A 168 21.02 -39.18 12.17
N ASP A 169 21.25 -40.40 12.66
CA ASP A 169 22.04 -41.44 11.97
C ASP A 169 23.42 -40.97 11.49
N GLY A 170 24.06 -40.08 12.28
CA GLY A 170 25.37 -39.51 11.96
C GLY A 170 25.34 -38.37 10.93
N LYS A 171 24.15 -37.88 10.54
CA LYS A 171 23.99 -36.73 9.65
C LYS A 171 23.32 -35.57 10.39
N ASP A 172 23.94 -34.40 10.34
CA ASP A 172 23.39 -33.20 10.95
C ASP A 172 22.12 -32.78 10.20
N THR A 173 21.08 -32.47 10.96
CA THR A 173 19.72 -32.30 10.49
C THR A 173 19.08 -31.11 11.19
N MET A 174 18.34 -30.30 10.43
CA MET A 174 17.60 -29.14 10.89
C MET A 174 16.12 -29.30 10.53
N TYR A 175 15.25 -29.02 11.50
CA TYR A 175 13.80 -29.02 11.38
C TYR A 175 13.26 -27.61 11.57
N PHE A 176 12.27 -27.24 10.75
CA PHE A 176 11.49 -26.02 10.91
C PHE A 176 10.10 -26.39 11.39
N TYR A 177 9.71 -25.85 12.55
CA TYR A 177 8.39 -26.03 13.14
C TYR A 177 7.63 -24.72 13.08
N ALA A 178 6.47 -24.71 12.41
CA ALA A 178 5.48 -23.66 12.63
C ALA A 178 5.01 -23.77 14.09
N TYR A 179 4.90 -22.64 14.78
CA TYR A 179 4.61 -22.61 16.20
C TYR A 179 3.43 -21.70 16.52
N THR A 180 2.55 -22.17 17.40
CA THR A 180 1.45 -21.39 17.94
C THR A 180 1.41 -21.55 19.45
N GLU A 181 1.23 -20.44 20.14
CA GLU A 181 1.12 -20.35 21.58
C GLU A 181 -0.15 -19.58 21.93
N VAL A 182 -0.97 -20.17 22.78
CA VAL A 182 -2.24 -19.60 23.23
C VAL A 182 -2.34 -19.77 24.72
N GLU A 183 -2.50 -18.66 25.42
CA GLU A 183 -2.61 -18.61 26.88
C GLU A 183 -4.00 -18.10 27.28
N SER A 184 -4.49 -18.60 28.42
CA SER A 184 -5.70 -18.17 29.13
C SER A 184 -6.94 -18.10 28.24
N THR A 185 -7.12 -19.07 27.35
CA THR A 185 -8.30 -19.16 26.49
C THR A 185 -9.40 -19.97 27.15
N THR A 186 -10.65 -19.56 26.95
CA THR A 186 -11.82 -20.20 27.54
C THR A 186 -12.71 -20.86 26.49
N SER A 187 -13.19 -22.06 26.76
CA SER A 187 -14.24 -22.71 25.97
C SER A 187 -15.36 -23.21 26.88
N SER A 188 -16.59 -23.25 26.36
CA SER A 188 -17.73 -23.83 27.05
C SER A 188 -17.74 -25.36 26.92
N LEU A 189 -18.38 -26.06 27.85
CA LEU A 189 -18.64 -27.48 27.65
C LEU A 189 -19.49 -27.74 26.41
N GLY A 190 -19.17 -28.82 25.70
CA GLY A 190 -19.75 -29.20 24.42
C GLY A 190 -19.01 -28.63 23.21
N GLU A 191 -18.20 -27.59 23.39
CA GLU A 191 -17.34 -27.03 22.34
C GLU A 191 -16.11 -27.93 22.10
N SER A 192 -15.47 -27.72 20.95
CA SER A 192 -14.26 -28.44 20.57
C SER A 192 -13.20 -27.47 20.10
N ILE A 193 -11.95 -27.77 20.45
CA ILE A 193 -10.78 -27.13 19.87
C ILE A 193 -10.15 -28.08 18.87
N THR A 194 -9.77 -27.55 17.72
CA THR A 194 -9.00 -28.28 16.70
C THR A 194 -7.66 -27.59 16.55
N VAL A 195 -6.60 -28.32 16.87
CA VAL A 195 -5.22 -27.84 16.85
C VAL A 195 -4.42 -28.80 15.98
N GLY A 196 -4.03 -28.34 14.79
CA GLY A 196 -3.54 -29.19 13.72
C GLY A 196 -4.58 -30.28 13.38
N ARG A 197 -4.20 -31.55 13.54
CA ARG A 197 -5.07 -32.71 13.31
C ARG A 197 -5.64 -33.31 14.59
N TRP A 198 -5.28 -32.77 15.75
CA TRP A 198 -5.87 -33.15 17.03
C TRP A 198 -7.15 -32.37 17.28
N THR A 199 -8.16 -33.02 17.86
CA THR A 199 -9.37 -32.32 18.33
C THR A 199 -9.71 -32.76 19.74
N LEU A 200 -9.85 -31.80 20.67
CA LEU A 200 -10.41 -32.04 22.00
C LEU A 200 -11.81 -31.47 22.05
N LYS A 201 -12.78 -32.30 22.45
CA LYS A 201 -14.12 -31.85 22.81
C LYS A 201 -14.27 -31.88 24.32
N PHE A 202 -14.68 -30.77 24.92
CA PHE A 202 -14.92 -30.67 26.36
C PHE A 202 -16.27 -31.31 26.70
N VAL A 203 -16.26 -32.40 27.45
CA VAL A 203 -17.46 -33.19 27.74
C VAL A 203 -18.05 -32.83 29.10
N ASP A 204 -17.21 -32.81 30.13
CA ASP A 204 -17.64 -32.58 31.52
C ASP A 204 -16.50 -32.00 32.37
N ILE A 205 -16.83 -31.37 33.50
CA ILE A 205 -15.86 -30.92 34.51
C ILE A 205 -16.30 -31.31 35.92
N ASN A 206 -15.34 -31.70 36.76
CA ASN A 206 -15.52 -31.87 38.18
C ASN A 206 -14.64 -30.87 38.94
N ILE A 207 -15.25 -29.77 39.39
CA ILE A 207 -14.55 -28.71 40.12
C ILE A 207 -13.94 -29.24 41.42
N ASN A 208 -14.60 -30.17 42.11
CA ASN A 208 -14.14 -30.65 43.41
C ASN A 208 -12.90 -31.55 43.31
N GLN A 209 -12.79 -32.28 42.21
CA GLN A 209 -11.63 -33.13 41.92
C GLN A 209 -10.59 -32.41 41.08
N GLU A 210 -10.92 -31.20 40.59
CA GLU A 210 -10.11 -30.45 39.63
C GLU A 210 -9.78 -31.29 38.39
N GLU A 211 -10.79 -31.98 37.85
CA GLU A 211 -10.68 -32.83 36.65
C GLU A 211 -11.65 -32.37 35.55
N MET A 212 -11.28 -32.62 34.31
CA MET A 212 -12.16 -32.51 33.14
C MET A 212 -12.18 -33.82 32.35
N LEU A 213 -13.31 -34.09 31.71
CA LEU A 213 -13.50 -35.19 30.78
C LEU A 213 -13.51 -34.64 29.36
N VAL A 214 -12.70 -35.22 28.48
CA VAL A 214 -12.65 -34.84 27.07
C VAL A 214 -12.77 -36.04 26.15
N ASP A 215 -13.40 -35.83 25.00
CA ASP A 215 -13.28 -36.74 23.86
C ASP A 215 -12.11 -36.24 23.00
N LEU A 216 -11.00 -36.99 23.04
CA LEU A 216 -9.81 -36.72 22.25
C LEU A 216 -9.88 -37.48 20.93
N THR A 217 -9.97 -36.74 19.83
CA THR A 217 -9.86 -37.27 18.47
C THR A 217 -8.40 -37.19 18.03
N TYR A 218 -7.84 -38.36 17.76
CA TYR A 218 -6.48 -38.53 17.24
C TYR A 218 -6.45 -38.20 15.74
N PRO A 219 -5.26 -37.89 15.16
CA PRO A 219 -5.12 -37.61 13.73
C PRO A 219 -5.62 -38.75 12.81
N SER A 220 -5.60 -39.99 13.28
CA SER A 220 -6.14 -41.19 12.65
C SER A 220 -7.67 -41.26 12.61
N GLY A 221 -8.35 -40.37 13.33
CA GLY A 221 -9.80 -40.36 13.54
C GLY A 221 -10.28 -41.24 14.69
N ILE A 222 -9.37 -41.92 15.41
CA ILE A 222 -9.73 -42.66 16.63
C ILE A 222 -10.15 -41.66 17.70
N ILE A 223 -11.30 -41.90 18.33
CA ILE A 223 -11.79 -41.09 19.44
C ILE A 223 -11.58 -41.88 20.73
N LYS A 224 -10.92 -41.29 21.72
CA LYS A 224 -10.79 -41.85 23.07
C LYS A 224 -11.21 -40.81 24.09
N GLN A 225 -11.96 -41.26 25.08
CA GLN A 225 -12.29 -40.44 26.22
C GLN A 225 -11.10 -40.41 27.20
N LYS A 226 -10.75 -39.22 27.70
CA LYS A 226 -9.62 -38.98 28.59
C LYS A 226 -10.05 -38.07 29.74
N THR A 227 -9.58 -38.38 30.93
CA THR A 227 -9.63 -37.47 32.08
C THR A 227 -8.35 -36.65 32.10
N MET A 228 -8.47 -35.35 32.35
CA MET A 228 -7.36 -34.40 32.45
C MET A 228 -7.54 -33.52 33.69
N ASP A 229 -6.49 -33.34 34.46
CA ASP A 229 -6.47 -32.63 35.74
C ASP A 229 -5.96 -31.21 35.54
N LYS A 230 -6.52 -30.28 36.31
CA LYS A 230 -6.09 -28.87 36.33
C LYS A 230 -4.61 -28.78 36.70
N GLY A 231 -3.87 -27.97 35.96
CA GLY A 231 -2.45 -27.71 36.19
C GLY A 231 -1.50 -28.79 35.66
N ASN A 232 -2.02 -29.93 35.19
CA ASN A 232 -1.22 -30.94 34.50
C ASN A 232 -1.04 -30.59 33.02
N TYR A 233 0.03 -31.11 32.42
CA TYR A 233 0.37 -30.90 31.02
C TYR A 233 0.19 -32.20 30.24
N TYR A 234 -0.47 -32.11 29.10
CA TYR A 234 -0.78 -33.24 28.23
C TYR A 234 -0.08 -33.05 26.89
N ILE A 235 0.85 -33.94 26.60
CA ILE A 235 1.57 -33.98 25.33
C ILE A 235 0.88 -34.99 24.40
N MET A 236 0.46 -34.51 23.24
CA MET A 236 -0.08 -35.30 22.14
C MET A 236 0.80 -35.09 20.93
N TYR A 237 1.31 -36.15 20.32
CA TYR A 237 2.22 -35.99 19.18
C TYR A 237 2.10 -37.11 18.16
N VAL A 238 2.55 -36.78 16.96
CA VAL A 238 2.76 -37.74 15.87
C VAL A 238 4.26 -37.81 15.61
N ASP A 239 4.86 -38.97 15.82
CA ASP A 239 6.29 -39.16 15.64
C ASP A 239 6.73 -39.10 14.16
N SER A 240 8.04 -39.23 13.93
CA SER A 240 8.62 -39.24 12.58
C SER A 240 8.05 -40.36 11.69
N ASP A 241 7.68 -41.49 12.28
CA ASP A 241 7.14 -42.67 11.60
C ASP A 241 5.62 -42.57 11.38
N GLY A 242 4.96 -41.64 12.05
CA GLY A 242 3.51 -41.43 11.98
C GLY A 242 2.72 -42.13 13.09
N ASN A 243 3.39 -42.66 14.12
CA ASN A 243 2.70 -43.20 15.29
C ASN A 243 2.19 -42.05 16.16
N GLU A 244 1.05 -42.28 16.79
CA GLU A 244 0.35 -41.30 17.62
C GLU A 244 0.50 -41.68 19.08
N ASP A 245 0.86 -40.73 19.93
CA ASP A 245 1.01 -40.98 21.36
C ASP A 245 0.41 -39.86 22.23
N PHE A 246 0.19 -40.18 23.50
CA PHE A 246 -0.39 -39.32 24.53
C PHE A 246 0.34 -39.55 25.87
N GLU A 247 0.98 -38.49 26.36
CA GLU A 247 1.73 -38.48 27.62
C GLU A 247 1.22 -37.36 28.54
N TRP A 248 1.35 -37.51 29.85
CA TRP A 248 0.95 -36.49 30.82
C TRP A 248 2.06 -36.24 31.84
N PHE A 249 2.10 -35.01 32.37
CA PHE A 249 3.14 -34.54 33.28
C PHE A 249 2.55 -33.59 34.34
N ASP A 250 3.04 -33.71 35.58
CA ASP A 250 2.65 -32.82 36.69
C ASP A 250 3.24 -31.40 36.58
N THR A 251 4.24 -31.21 35.71
CA THR A 251 4.94 -29.92 35.53
C THR A 251 5.27 -29.71 34.06
N TYR A 252 5.55 -28.46 33.66
CA TYR A 252 5.82 -28.13 32.26
C TYR A 252 6.99 -28.95 31.69
N PRO A 253 6.75 -29.83 30.70
CA PRO A 253 7.69 -30.88 30.31
C PRO A 253 8.70 -30.40 29.24
N SER A 254 9.42 -29.31 29.51
CA SER A 254 10.35 -28.67 28.55
C SER A 254 11.39 -29.64 27.95
N SER A 255 11.97 -30.51 28.77
CA SER A 255 12.94 -31.51 28.34
C SER A 255 12.34 -32.51 27.35
N ARG A 256 11.10 -32.95 27.59
CA ARG A 256 10.41 -33.91 26.72
C ARG A 256 9.99 -33.25 25.40
N ILE A 257 9.53 -32.00 25.45
CA ILE A 257 9.21 -31.20 24.26
C ILE A 257 10.46 -31.08 23.37
N ASN A 258 11.59 -30.68 23.94
CA ASN A 258 12.84 -30.54 23.17
C ASN A 258 13.30 -31.88 22.58
N GLU A 259 13.27 -32.97 23.36
CA GLU A 259 13.61 -34.31 22.86
C GLU A 259 12.73 -34.70 21.66
N LEU A 260 11.41 -34.48 21.75
CA LEU A 260 10.49 -34.80 20.66
C LEU A 260 10.76 -33.96 19.41
N LEU A 261 10.99 -32.66 19.57
CA LEU A 261 11.31 -31.77 18.46
C LEU A 261 12.64 -32.14 17.79
N GLU A 262 13.66 -32.50 18.58
CA GLU A 262 14.95 -33.01 18.11
C GLU A 262 14.80 -34.35 17.40
N ARG A 263 13.90 -35.23 17.85
CA ARG A 263 13.58 -36.48 17.15
C ARG A 263 12.79 -36.27 15.86
N GLY A 264 12.43 -35.03 15.52
CA GLY A 264 11.78 -34.72 14.26
C GLY A 264 10.31 -35.14 14.22
N VAL A 265 9.57 -35.05 15.33
CA VAL A 265 8.11 -35.27 15.35
C VAL A 265 7.42 -34.47 14.23
N LYS A 266 6.36 -35.02 13.65
CA LYS A 266 5.59 -34.31 12.62
C LYS A 266 4.72 -33.22 13.21
N GLU A 267 4.17 -33.50 14.38
CA GLU A 267 3.18 -32.66 15.05
C GLU A 267 3.28 -32.87 16.56
N LEU A 268 3.29 -31.80 17.33
CA LEU A 268 3.30 -31.82 18.80
C LEU A 268 2.31 -30.79 19.32
N PHE A 269 1.40 -31.23 20.19
CA PHE A 269 0.38 -30.43 20.83
C PHE A 269 0.48 -30.63 22.34
N VAL A 270 0.78 -29.53 23.05
CA VAL A 270 0.89 -29.48 24.51
C VAL A 270 -0.33 -28.72 25.01
N PHE A 271 -1.16 -29.36 25.83
CA PHE A 271 -2.39 -28.78 26.36
C PHE A 271 -2.37 -28.79 27.88
N THR A 272 -2.83 -27.72 28.52
CA THR A 272 -3.00 -27.68 29.98
C THR A 272 -4.30 -26.98 30.36
N PRO A 273 -5.22 -27.65 31.09
CA PRO A 273 -6.36 -26.97 31.68
C PRO A 273 -5.89 -26.16 32.90
N THR A 274 -6.13 -24.87 32.89
CA THR A 274 -5.64 -23.93 33.91
C THR A 274 -6.71 -23.54 34.91
N ASP A 275 -7.99 -23.54 34.54
CA ASP A 275 -9.08 -23.29 35.48
C ASP A 275 -10.43 -23.88 35.03
N PHE A 276 -11.31 -24.11 35.98
CA PHE A 276 -12.67 -24.58 35.75
C PHE A 276 -13.68 -23.64 36.41
N PHE A 277 -14.68 -23.23 35.66
CA PHE A 277 -15.67 -22.26 36.11
C PHE A 277 -17.10 -22.78 35.92
N VAL A 278 -17.94 -22.55 36.92
CA VAL A 278 -19.39 -22.77 36.83
C VAL A 278 -20.11 -21.48 37.19
N GLY A 279 -20.73 -20.88 36.18
CA GLY A 279 -21.42 -19.60 36.26
C GLY A 279 -22.90 -19.68 36.61
N ILE A 280 -23.54 -18.51 36.63
CA ILE A 280 -24.98 -18.37 36.85
C ILE A 280 -25.72 -19.08 35.70
N ASN A 281 -26.74 -19.88 36.04
CA ASN A 281 -27.46 -20.81 35.15
C ASN A 281 -26.72 -22.12 34.80
N ASN A 282 -25.74 -22.54 35.62
CA ASN A 282 -24.99 -23.79 35.41
C ASN A 282 -24.21 -23.83 34.09
N ALA A 283 -23.81 -22.66 33.58
CA ALA A 283 -22.90 -22.56 32.44
C ALA A 283 -21.49 -22.97 32.90
N GLN A 284 -20.94 -24.01 32.27
CA GLN A 284 -19.66 -24.59 32.65
C GLN A 284 -18.61 -24.30 31.58
N MET A 285 -17.43 -23.86 32.01
CA MET A 285 -16.34 -23.42 31.14
C MET A 285 -15.00 -23.96 31.62
N VAL A 286 -14.11 -24.19 30.67
CA VAL A 286 -12.71 -24.56 30.90
C VAL A 286 -11.83 -23.43 30.39
N THR A 287 -10.88 -23.00 31.23
CA THR A 287 -9.75 -22.15 30.82
C THR A 287 -8.54 -23.04 30.59
N TYR A 288 -7.79 -22.80 29.53
CA TYR A 288 -6.63 -23.61 29.16
C TYR A 288 -5.58 -22.80 28.41
N ASP A 289 -4.37 -23.33 28.44
CA ASP A 289 -3.25 -22.90 27.60
C ASP A 289 -2.89 -24.04 26.65
N TYR A 290 -2.35 -23.69 25.49
CA TYR A 290 -1.72 -24.68 24.62
C TYR A 290 -0.58 -24.14 23.77
N TRP A 291 0.28 -25.10 23.40
CA TRP A 291 1.37 -24.92 22.46
C TRP A 291 1.27 -25.95 21.35
N HIS A 292 1.44 -25.53 20.10
CA HIS A 292 1.42 -26.42 18.95
C HIS A 292 2.64 -26.20 18.07
N TYR A 293 3.28 -27.30 17.69
CA TYR A 293 4.42 -27.33 16.78
C TYR A 293 4.08 -28.27 15.61
N GLU A 294 4.16 -27.76 14.39
CA GLU A 294 3.98 -28.55 13.16
C GLU A 294 5.23 -28.48 12.29
N LYS A 295 5.81 -29.63 11.98
CA LYS A 295 7.02 -29.70 11.16
C LYS A 295 6.69 -29.37 9.71
N VAL A 296 7.17 -28.23 9.23
CA VAL A 296 6.91 -27.76 7.85
C VAL A 296 8.03 -28.14 6.88
N ARG A 297 9.27 -28.21 7.36
CA ARG A 297 10.47 -28.47 6.55
C ARG A 297 11.52 -29.22 7.34
N GLN A 298 12.35 -29.95 6.61
CA GLN A 298 13.52 -30.64 7.10
C GLN A 298 14.63 -30.47 6.06
N TYR A 299 15.83 -30.19 6.54
CA TYR A 299 17.05 -30.21 5.76
C TYR A 299 18.11 -31.01 6.50
N GLN A 300 18.94 -31.70 5.76
CA GLN A 300 20.13 -32.36 6.28
C GLN A 300 21.38 -31.68 5.73
N ASP A 301 22.50 -31.92 6.40
CA ASP A 301 23.80 -31.42 5.96
C ASP A 301 24.11 -31.86 4.52
N GLY A 302 24.58 -30.93 3.70
CA GLY A 302 24.82 -31.14 2.27
C GLY A 302 23.56 -31.15 1.39
N ASP A 303 22.35 -30.99 1.95
CA ASP A 303 21.14 -30.86 1.13
C ASP A 303 21.16 -29.54 0.34
N VAL A 304 20.66 -29.59 -0.89
CA VAL A 304 20.53 -28.41 -1.75
C VAL A 304 19.30 -27.61 -1.32
N TYR A 305 19.51 -26.35 -0.92
CA TYR A 305 18.41 -25.41 -0.68
C TYR A 305 17.80 -24.93 -2.00
N LYS A 306 18.63 -24.33 -2.87
CA LYS A 306 18.20 -23.80 -4.16
C LYS A 306 19.39 -23.60 -5.11
N GLY A 307 19.33 -24.21 -6.29
CA GLY A 307 20.39 -24.04 -7.30
C GLY A 307 21.74 -24.49 -6.78
N GLN A 308 22.71 -23.57 -6.70
CA GLN A 308 24.07 -23.83 -6.22
C GLN A 308 24.21 -23.69 -4.68
N TRP A 309 23.14 -23.36 -3.96
CA TRP A 309 23.19 -23.08 -2.51
C TRP A 309 22.91 -24.34 -1.70
N VAL A 310 23.87 -24.72 -0.86
CA VAL A 310 23.89 -25.97 -0.10
C VAL A 310 23.97 -25.67 1.39
N TRP A 311 23.31 -26.50 2.19
CA TRP A 311 23.35 -26.44 3.65
C TRP A 311 24.64 -27.01 4.22
N ASP A 312 25.22 -26.30 5.17
CA ASP A 312 26.19 -26.79 6.14
C ASP A 312 25.63 -26.51 7.55
N ILE A 313 25.36 -27.56 8.31
CA ILE A 313 24.60 -27.50 9.57
C ILE A 313 25.49 -27.96 10.72
N ASP A 314 25.66 -27.12 11.75
CA ASP A 314 26.38 -27.46 12.98
C ASP A 314 25.43 -27.41 14.19
N PRO A 315 24.84 -28.55 14.58
CA PRO A 315 23.96 -28.62 15.75
C PRO A 315 24.65 -28.31 17.07
N ASN A 316 25.97 -28.54 17.18
CA ASN A 316 26.69 -28.32 18.44
C ASN A 316 26.85 -26.83 18.76
N ARG A 317 26.87 -25.99 17.72
CA ARG A 317 27.00 -24.54 17.83
C ARG A 317 25.69 -23.79 17.52
N ASN A 318 24.63 -24.52 17.15
CA ASN A 318 23.41 -23.97 16.56
C ASN A 318 23.71 -22.98 15.42
N LEU A 319 24.63 -23.36 14.53
CA LEU A 319 25.00 -22.54 13.38
C LEU A 319 24.54 -23.20 12.09
N TYR A 320 23.94 -22.38 11.23
CA TYR A 320 23.43 -22.78 9.94
C TYR A 320 24.08 -21.93 8.86
N VAL A 321 24.71 -22.60 7.90
CA VAL A 321 25.41 -21.98 6.80
C VAL A 321 24.73 -22.37 5.50
N LEU A 322 24.33 -21.38 4.71
CA LEU A 322 24.10 -21.57 3.29
C LEU A 322 25.32 -21.09 2.53
N TYR A 323 25.98 -22.00 1.83
CA TYR A 323 27.17 -21.69 1.06
C TYR A 323 26.95 -21.92 -0.43
N LEU A 324 27.66 -21.14 -1.25
CA LEU A 324 27.74 -21.37 -2.68
C LEU A 324 28.59 -22.62 -2.94
N HIS A 325 27.96 -23.71 -3.34
CA HIS A 325 28.67 -24.92 -3.75
C HIS A 325 29.01 -24.87 -5.24
N VAL A 326 30.26 -25.15 -5.60
CA VAL A 326 30.70 -25.23 -7.01
C VAL A 326 31.56 -26.48 -7.17
N ASN A 327 31.21 -27.34 -8.13
CA ASN A 327 31.96 -28.56 -8.40
C ASN A 327 31.80 -28.98 -9.86
N GLU A 328 32.82 -28.67 -10.69
CA GLU A 328 32.80 -28.94 -12.12
C GLU A 328 32.62 -30.43 -12.47
N SER A 329 32.97 -31.32 -11.54
CA SER A 329 32.85 -32.78 -11.74
C SER A 329 31.42 -33.28 -11.56
N LEU A 330 30.51 -32.46 -11.01
CA LEU A 330 29.11 -32.80 -10.78
C LEU A 330 28.20 -31.99 -11.70
N THR A 331 27.35 -32.69 -12.47
CA THR A 331 26.44 -32.08 -13.44
C THR A 331 25.44 -31.07 -12.86
N GLY A 332 25.23 -31.10 -11.53
CA GLY A 332 24.36 -30.18 -10.78
C GLY A 332 25.02 -28.93 -10.23
N PHE A 333 26.36 -28.85 -10.17
CA PHE A 333 27.10 -27.75 -9.53
C PHE A 333 28.10 -27.10 -10.49
N LYS A 334 27.56 -26.44 -11.51
CA LYS A 334 28.37 -25.88 -12.62
C LYS A 334 29.27 -24.73 -12.13
N PRO A 335 30.34 -24.42 -12.88
CA PRO A 335 31.12 -23.21 -12.68
C PRO A 335 30.24 -21.95 -12.70
N VAL A 336 30.55 -20.99 -11.83
CA VAL A 336 29.78 -19.75 -11.69
C VAL A 336 30.64 -18.57 -12.21
N PHE A 337 30.22 -18.01 -13.35
CA PHE A 337 30.88 -16.86 -13.97
C PHE A 337 29.96 -15.65 -13.95
N ILE A 338 30.43 -14.54 -13.37
CA ILE A 338 29.70 -13.27 -13.34
C ILE A 338 30.47 -12.24 -14.17
N GLY A 339 29.90 -11.84 -15.31
CA GLY A 339 30.48 -10.84 -16.21
C GLY A 339 29.99 -9.43 -15.92
N GLU A 340 30.47 -8.45 -16.70
CA GLU A 340 30.07 -7.04 -16.57
C GLU A 340 28.54 -6.87 -16.72
N GLY A 341 27.94 -6.11 -15.80
CA GLY A 341 26.49 -5.85 -15.75
C GLY A 341 25.65 -7.04 -15.29
N SER A 342 26.27 -8.09 -14.75
CA SER A 342 25.61 -9.24 -14.13
C SER A 342 25.99 -9.32 -12.66
N ALA A 343 25.16 -9.97 -11.84
CA ALA A 343 25.41 -10.15 -10.42
C ALA A 343 25.07 -11.57 -9.95
N LEU A 344 25.77 -12.03 -8.92
CA LEU A 344 25.45 -13.26 -8.21
C LEU A 344 24.31 -12.99 -7.22
N LYS A 345 23.16 -13.63 -7.42
CA LYS A 345 22.02 -13.49 -6.51
C LYS A 345 22.16 -14.37 -5.28
N LEU A 346 22.04 -13.76 -4.10
CA LEU A 346 22.01 -14.51 -2.84
C LEU A 346 20.62 -15.12 -2.67
N PRO A 347 20.49 -16.31 -2.04
CA PRO A 347 19.25 -17.05 -1.93
C PRO A 347 18.40 -16.53 -0.77
N THR A 348 18.29 -15.20 -0.62
CA THR A 348 17.62 -14.52 0.50
C THR A 348 16.43 -13.71 0.00
N GLU A 349 15.50 -13.36 0.89
CA GLU A 349 14.39 -12.46 0.56
C GLU A 349 14.79 -11.00 0.44
N TRP A 350 16.02 -10.67 0.84
CA TRP A 350 16.50 -9.30 0.79
C TRP A 350 16.69 -8.80 -0.64
N GLY A 351 16.74 -9.69 -1.63
CA GLY A 351 17.10 -9.33 -3.00
C GLY A 351 18.53 -8.81 -3.08
N LEU A 352 19.41 -9.34 -2.23
CA LEU A 352 20.82 -8.97 -2.16
C LEU A 352 21.59 -9.72 -3.25
N GLU A 353 22.44 -9.00 -3.97
CA GLU A 353 23.25 -9.51 -5.07
C GLU A 353 24.70 -9.03 -4.90
N ILE A 354 25.67 -9.79 -5.43
CA ILE A 354 27.09 -9.40 -5.49
C ILE A 354 27.47 -9.13 -6.94
N GLU A 355 27.87 -7.90 -7.22
CA GLU A 355 28.29 -7.43 -8.54
C GLU A 355 29.81 -7.18 -8.58
N PRO A 356 30.57 -7.87 -9.45
CA PRO A 356 31.98 -7.57 -9.67
C PRO A 356 32.15 -6.27 -10.47
N VAL A 357 33.08 -5.43 -10.02
CA VAL A 357 33.52 -4.23 -10.72
C VAL A 357 34.86 -4.53 -11.39
N PHE A 358 34.95 -4.27 -12.69
CA PHE A 358 36.09 -4.67 -13.51
C PHE A 358 37.03 -3.52 -13.83
N VAL A 359 38.33 -3.80 -13.80
CA VAL A 359 39.36 -2.91 -14.36
C VAL A 359 39.30 -3.00 -15.89
N LYS A 360 39.34 -1.83 -16.55
CA LYS A 360 39.41 -1.71 -18.01
C LYS A 360 40.70 -1.05 -18.47
N ASN A 361 41.25 -1.52 -19.59
CA ASN A 361 42.36 -0.84 -20.26
C ASN A 361 41.87 0.41 -21.03
N ASN A 362 42.81 1.13 -21.66
CA ASN A 362 42.52 2.34 -22.43
C ASN A 362 41.60 2.11 -23.65
N GLU A 363 41.45 0.86 -24.08
CA GLU A 363 40.59 0.44 -25.20
C GLU A 363 39.20 -0.01 -24.71
N GLY A 364 38.96 -0.01 -23.39
CA GLY A 364 37.70 -0.41 -22.76
C GLY A 364 37.58 -1.91 -22.52
N GLU A 365 38.64 -2.70 -22.74
CA GLU A 365 38.63 -4.15 -22.50
C GLU A 365 38.83 -4.47 -21.02
N ILE A 366 38.08 -5.47 -20.54
CA ILE A 366 38.21 -5.98 -19.17
C ILE A 366 39.54 -6.74 -19.01
N THR A 367 40.35 -6.31 -18.05
CA THR A 367 41.68 -6.88 -17.77
C THR A 367 41.81 -7.51 -16.39
N GLY A 368 40.87 -7.25 -15.48
CA GLY A 368 40.88 -7.81 -14.13
C GLY A 368 39.68 -7.34 -13.32
N ILE A 369 39.65 -7.73 -12.05
CA ILE A 369 38.63 -7.33 -11.07
C ILE A 369 39.21 -6.21 -10.21
N GLU A 370 38.48 -5.11 -10.06
CA GLU A 370 38.82 -3.99 -9.18
C GLU A 370 38.31 -4.24 -7.75
N GLY A 371 37.15 -4.89 -7.66
CA GLY A 371 36.47 -5.19 -6.41
C GLY A 371 35.02 -5.63 -6.66
N TYR A 372 34.20 -5.56 -5.61
CA TYR A 372 32.82 -6.03 -5.63
C TYR A 372 31.89 -5.03 -4.93
N ARG A 373 30.63 -5.03 -5.33
CA ARG A 373 29.55 -4.29 -4.68
C ARG A 373 28.43 -5.23 -4.29
N PHE A 374 27.84 -4.96 -3.14
CA PHE A 374 26.56 -5.53 -2.76
C PHE A 374 25.45 -4.62 -3.29
N VAL A 375 24.51 -5.20 -4.01
CA VAL A 375 23.41 -4.49 -4.65
C VAL A 375 22.09 -5.02 -4.13
N ARG A 376 21.15 -4.12 -3.86
CA ARG A 376 19.79 -4.48 -3.47
C ARG A 376 18.76 -3.62 -4.18
N VAL A 377 17.77 -4.25 -4.80
CA VAL A 377 16.62 -3.56 -5.39
C VAL A 377 15.44 -3.66 -4.44
N ALA A 378 14.92 -2.52 -3.98
CA ALA A 378 13.74 -2.47 -3.11
C ALA A 378 12.69 -1.51 -3.67
N SER A 379 11.41 -1.83 -3.45
CA SER A 379 10.30 -0.96 -3.82
C SER A 379 10.07 0.09 -2.73
N VAL A 380 10.18 1.37 -3.07
CA VAL A 380 9.87 2.47 -2.15
C VAL A 380 8.61 3.21 -2.60
N THR A 381 7.81 3.60 -1.62
CA THR A 381 6.58 4.35 -1.86
C THR A 381 6.90 5.83 -2.05
N LYS A 382 6.59 6.38 -3.23
CA LYS A 382 6.77 7.81 -3.53
C LYS A 382 5.44 8.49 -3.89
N LYS A 383 5.29 9.72 -3.43
CA LYS A 383 4.15 10.60 -3.75
C LYS A 383 4.48 11.36 -5.04
N VAL A 384 3.67 11.16 -6.08
CA VAL A 384 3.79 11.87 -7.36
C VAL A 384 2.60 12.80 -7.51
N SER A 385 2.86 14.06 -7.87
CA SER A 385 1.81 15.05 -8.13
C SER A 385 1.90 15.54 -9.57
N ILE A 386 0.76 15.67 -10.22
CA ILE A 386 0.62 16.25 -11.56
C ILE A 386 -0.33 17.45 -11.49
N THR A 387 0.00 18.51 -12.22
CA THR A 387 -0.90 19.65 -12.41
C THR A 387 -1.66 19.44 -13.70
N ALA A 388 -2.99 19.44 -13.65
CA ALA A 388 -3.86 19.25 -14.80
C ALA A 388 -5.11 20.14 -14.69
N PRO A 389 -5.82 20.42 -15.80
CA PRO A 389 -7.08 21.16 -15.74
C PRO A 389 -8.11 20.46 -14.86
N LYS A 390 -8.74 21.24 -13.99
CA LYS A 390 -9.89 20.87 -13.16
C LYS A 390 -11.11 21.59 -13.74
N ILE A 391 -12.20 20.87 -13.96
CA ILE A 391 -13.44 21.40 -14.53
C ILE A 391 -14.46 21.52 -13.39
N GLU A 392 -14.87 22.75 -13.11
CA GLU A 392 -15.94 23.17 -12.19
C GLU A 392 -17.02 23.90 -12.99
N ALA A 393 -17.54 23.22 -14.02
CA ALA A 393 -18.59 23.70 -14.89
C ALA A 393 -19.72 22.66 -14.92
N THR A 394 -20.93 23.12 -15.25
CA THR A 394 -22.05 22.21 -15.57
C THR A 394 -21.82 21.50 -16.90
N ASP A 395 -22.23 20.23 -16.99
CA ASP A 395 -22.18 19.42 -18.22
C ASP A 395 -23.33 19.75 -19.18
N ASP A 396 -24.42 20.35 -18.67
CA ASP A 396 -25.57 20.79 -19.47
C ASP A 396 -25.85 22.29 -19.29
N VAL A 397 -25.73 23.03 -20.40
CA VAL A 397 -25.99 24.47 -20.45
C VAL A 397 -27.46 24.80 -20.25
N TYR A 398 -28.37 23.89 -20.61
CA TYR A 398 -29.81 24.06 -20.43
C TYR A 398 -30.24 23.91 -18.97
N GLU A 399 -29.43 23.32 -18.10
CA GLU A 399 -29.75 23.15 -16.68
C GLU A 399 -29.57 24.44 -15.86
N PHE A 400 -28.79 25.40 -16.35
CA PHE A 400 -28.55 26.66 -15.65
C PHE A 400 -29.12 27.89 -16.35
N ILE A 401 -29.62 27.76 -17.59
CA ILE A 401 -30.40 28.80 -18.25
C ILE A 401 -31.89 28.47 -18.11
N VAL A 402 -32.62 29.32 -17.38
CA VAL A 402 -34.05 29.14 -17.12
C VAL A 402 -34.86 30.31 -17.67
N GLU A 403 -36.12 30.04 -17.95
CA GLU A 403 -37.11 31.08 -18.22
C GLU A 403 -37.52 31.81 -16.94
N ASP A 404 -37.88 33.08 -17.06
CA ASP A 404 -38.36 33.88 -15.93
C ASP A 404 -39.59 33.31 -15.23
N THR A 405 -40.42 32.57 -15.95
CA THR A 405 -41.58 31.86 -15.37
C THR A 405 -41.17 30.73 -14.42
N GLN A 406 -39.96 30.20 -14.57
CA GLN A 406 -39.42 29.11 -13.78
C GLN A 406 -38.73 29.62 -12.50
N LEU A 407 -38.30 30.89 -12.47
CA LEU A 407 -37.72 31.53 -11.28
C LEU A 407 -38.82 31.93 -10.29
N LYS A 408 -39.23 30.99 -9.43
CA LYS A 408 -40.25 31.24 -8.40
C LYS A 408 -39.71 31.93 -7.14
N ASN A 409 -38.46 31.65 -6.78
CA ASN A 409 -37.72 32.22 -5.65
C ASN A 409 -36.24 32.33 -6.03
N LEU A 410 -35.46 33.12 -5.29
CA LEU A 410 -34.00 33.19 -5.46
C LEU A 410 -33.33 31.99 -4.76
N PRO A 411 -32.54 31.14 -5.46
CA PRO A 411 -31.81 30.04 -4.85
C PRO A 411 -30.77 30.55 -3.85
N ALA A 412 -30.57 29.85 -2.72
CA ALA A 412 -29.61 30.26 -1.68
C ALA A 412 -28.17 29.80 -1.95
N ASP A 413 -27.97 28.98 -2.98
CA ASP A 413 -26.73 28.26 -3.32
C ASP A 413 -26.20 28.61 -4.72
N LYS A 414 -26.80 29.60 -5.40
CA LYS A 414 -26.39 30.03 -6.74
C LYS A 414 -26.47 31.54 -6.92
N ASN A 415 -25.61 32.06 -7.79
CA ASN A 415 -25.76 33.39 -8.39
C ASN A 415 -26.96 33.38 -9.34
N VAL A 416 -27.69 34.49 -9.42
CA VAL A 416 -28.83 34.64 -10.34
C VAL A 416 -28.54 35.80 -11.28
N ILE A 417 -28.39 35.55 -12.58
CA ILE A 417 -28.18 36.59 -13.58
C ILE A 417 -29.43 36.75 -14.43
N ILE A 418 -30.09 37.90 -14.34
CA ILE A 418 -31.29 38.21 -15.12
C ILE A 418 -30.86 39.02 -16.34
N VAL A 419 -31.13 38.49 -17.54
CA VAL A 419 -30.75 39.12 -18.82
C VAL A 419 -31.99 39.65 -19.52
N GLY A 420 -31.99 40.94 -19.86
CA GLY A 420 -33.03 41.58 -20.68
C GLY A 420 -34.38 41.83 -19.99
N GLY A 421 -35.41 42.12 -20.80
CA GLY A 421 -36.81 42.16 -20.35
C GLY A 421 -37.19 43.26 -19.35
N TRP A 422 -36.63 44.47 -19.43
CA TRP A 422 -36.91 45.57 -18.47
C TRP A 422 -38.40 45.99 -18.38
N VAL A 423 -39.17 45.81 -19.46
CA VAL A 423 -40.59 46.21 -19.54
C VAL A 423 -41.53 45.20 -18.87
N SER A 424 -41.16 43.91 -18.85
CA SER A 424 -41.91 42.85 -18.17
C SER A 424 -41.12 41.56 -18.10
N ASN A 425 -40.76 41.19 -16.88
CA ASN A 425 -40.15 39.92 -16.56
C ASN A 425 -40.79 39.48 -15.23
N LYS A 426 -41.25 38.24 -15.11
CA LYS A 426 -41.75 37.73 -13.81
C LYS A 426 -40.64 37.76 -12.75
N ALA A 427 -39.38 37.71 -13.17
CA ALA A 427 -38.24 37.96 -12.30
C ALA A 427 -38.24 39.37 -11.71
N TRP A 428 -38.67 40.42 -12.43
CA TRP A 428 -38.78 41.78 -11.84
C TRP A 428 -39.81 41.85 -10.71
N ALA A 429 -40.94 41.16 -10.85
CA ALA A 429 -41.93 41.08 -9.78
C ALA A 429 -41.37 40.36 -8.53
N LEU A 430 -40.59 39.29 -8.75
CA LEU A 430 -39.86 38.63 -7.68
C LEU A 430 -38.81 39.57 -7.05
N LEU A 431 -38.05 40.31 -7.85
CA LEU A 431 -37.09 41.31 -7.37
C LEU A 431 -37.77 42.43 -6.57
N GLU A 432 -38.95 42.90 -6.97
CA GLU A 432 -39.73 43.90 -6.24
C GLU A 432 -40.21 43.36 -4.89
N GLN A 433 -40.62 42.09 -4.84
CA GLN A 433 -41.00 41.41 -3.60
C GLN A 433 -39.80 41.26 -2.66
N VAL A 434 -38.62 40.96 -3.20
CA VAL A 434 -37.41 40.67 -2.42
C VAL A 434 -36.69 41.94 -1.95
N TYR A 435 -36.44 42.88 -2.86
CA TYR A 435 -35.61 44.07 -2.63
C TYR A 435 -36.41 45.36 -2.45
N GLY A 436 -37.74 45.28 -2.56
CA GLY A 436 -38.64 46.41 -2.48
C GLY A 436 -38.82 47.14 -3.80
N LYS A 437 -40.03 47.67 -4.00
CA LYS A 437 -40.44 48.34 -5.24
C LYS A 437 -39.60 49.57 -5.56
N ASP A 438 -39.20 50.34 -4.54
CA ASP A 438 -38.43 51.58 -4.73
C ASP A 438 -37.03 51.31 -5.28
N THR A 439 -36.35 50.27 -4.76
CA THR A 439 -35.05 49.82 -5.23
C THR A 439 -35.10 49.41 -6.71
N ILE A 440 -36.13 48.66 -7.09
CA ILE A 440 -36.29 48.18 -8.46
C ILE A 440 -36.71 49.31 -9.41
N ASN A 441 -37.57 50.23 -8.98
CA ASN A 441 -37.91 51.41 -9.76
C ASN A 441 -36.69 52.28 -10.04
N ALA A 442 -35.80 52.47 -9.06
CA ALA A 442 -34.56 53.21 -9.26
C ALA A 442 -33.66 52.55 -10.34
N ILE A 443 -33.61 51.21 -10.38
CA ILE A 443 -32.88 50.46 -11.42
C ILE A 443 -33.55 50.61 -12.78
N LYS A 444 -34.88 50.57 -12.85
CA LYS A 444 -35.65 50.81 -14.09
C LYS A 444 -35.47 52.25 -14.60
N ASP A 445 -35.41 53.22 -13.69
CA ASP A 445 -35.14 54.62 -14.02
C ASP A 445 -33.71 54.80 -14.55
N GLU A 446 -32.74 54.06 -14.03
CA GLU A 446 -31.38 54.03 -14.56
C GLU A 446 -31.35 53.53 -16.01
N ILE A 447 -32.09 52.46 -16.32
CA ILE A 447 -32.27 52.00 -17.72
C ILE A 447 -32.90 53.12 -18.55
N ASN A 448 -33.94 53.80 -18.04
CA ASN A 448 -34.59 54.90 -18.73
C ASN A 448 -33.67 56.10 -19.00
N GLN A 449 -32.68 56.36 -18.14
CA GLN A 449 -31.77 57.49 -18.29
C GLN A 449 -30.53 57.14 -19.13
N LYS A 450 -29.92 55.97 -18.89
CA LYS A 450 -28.62 55.57 -19.46
C LYS A 450 -28.73 54.62 -20.65
N GLY A 451 -29.90 54.02 -20.88
CA GLY A 451 -30.12 53.04 -21.94
C GLY A 451 -29.90 51.58 -21.49
N TYR A 452 -29.07 51.34 -20.47
CA TYR A 452 -28.87 50.02 -19.86
C TYR A 452 -28.45 50.10 -18.39
N VAL A 453 -28.44 48.94 -17.73
CA VAL A 453 -27.92 48.76 -16.38
C VAL A 453 -27.13 47.45 -16.25
N ILE A 454 -26.08 47.51 -15.44
CA ILE A 454 -25.38 46.36 -14.85
C ILE A 454 -25.49 46.56 -13.35
N LYS A 455 -26.25 45.72 -12.67
CA LYS A 455 -26.48 45.86 -11.23
C LYS A 455 -26.21 44.57 -10.50
N GLU A 456 -25.35 44.62 -9.50
CA GLU A 456 -25.13 43.52 -8.57
C GLU A 456 -25.80 43.81 -7.23
N LEU A 457 -26.60 42.86 -6.75
CA LEU A 457 -27.26 42.88 -5.47
C LEU A 457 -26.85 41.63 -4.67
N ASN A 458 -26.80 41.74 -3.35
CA ASN A 458 -26.58 40.56 -2.50
C ASN A 458 -27.83 39.68 -2.50
N ASN A 459 -27.66 38.37 -2.62
CA ASN A 459 -28.78 37.45 -2.44
C ASN A 459 -29.24 37.49 -0.97
N PRO A 460 -30.53 37.76 -0.69
CA PRO A 460 -31.05 37.92 0.68
C PRO A 460 -30.98 36.62 1.49
N HIS A 461 -30.95 35.47 0.83
CA HIS A 461 -30.90 34.16 1.48
C HIS A 461 -29.46 33.73 1.77
N ASN A 462 -28.48 34.22 1.01
CA ASN A 462 -27.06 33.96 1.22
C ASN A 462 -26.18 35.05 0.55
N PRO A 463 -25.59 35.99 1.31
CA PRO A 463 -24.80 37.09 0.75
C PRO A 463 -23.55 36.69 -0.04
N SER A 464 -23.09 35.44 0.09
CA SER A 464 -21.99 34.86 -0.69
C SER A 464 -22.34 34.71 -2.18
N TYR A 465 -23.63 34.68 -2.52
CA TYR A 465 -24.12 34.68 -3.90
C TYR A 465 -24.75 36.03 -4.27
N LYS A 466 -24.72 36.36 -5.56
CA LYS A 466 -25.23 37.63 -6.10
C LYS A 466 -26.47 37.45 -6.96
N VAL A 467 -27.28 38.50 -7.01
CA VAL A 467 -28.31 38.69 -8.02
C VAL A 467 -27.85 39.81 -8.94
N ILE A 468 -27.62 39.48 -10.21
CA ILE A 468 -27.03 40.35 -11.21
C ILE A 468 -28.10 40.66 -12.26
N ILE A 469 -28.27 41.93 -12.58
CA ILE A 469 -29.27 42.40 -13.55
C ILE A 469 -28.52 43.03 -14.71
N LEU A 470 -28.69 42.45 -15.89
CA LEU A 470 -28.09 42.88 -17.16
C LEU A 470 -29.23 43.21 -18.13
N ALA A 471 -29.67 44.47 -18.17
CA ALA A 471 -30.86 44.85 -18.93
C ALA A 471 -30.69 46.20 -19.66
N GLY A 472 -31.14 46.27 -20.91
CA GLY A 472 -31.15 47.46 -21.74
C GLY A 472 -32.53 47.85 -22.25
N LYS A 473 -32.67 49.07 -22.78
CA LYS A 473 -33.90 49.58 -23.39
C LYS A 473 -34.28 48.79 -24.63
N THR A 474 -33.29 48.48 -25.47
CA THR A 474 -33.39 47.60 -26.64
C THR A 474 -32.38 46.45 -26.50
N TYR A 475 -32.44 45.49 -27.42
CA TYR A 475 -31.50 44.36 -27.43
C TYR A 475 -30.04 44.80 -27.60
N GLU A 476 -29.78 45.93 -28.27
CA GLU A 476 -28.41 46.43 -28.47
C GLU A 476 -27.80 46.89 -27.15
N GLU A 477 -28.58 47.56 -26.31
CA GLU A 477 -28.10 47.98 -25.00
C GLU A 477 -28.09 46.83 -23.97
N THR A 478 -28.98 45.83 -24.08
CA THR A 478 -28.88 44.59 -23.29
C THR A 478 -27.60 43.84 -23.64
N ARG A 479 -27.28 43.72 -24.93
CA ARG A 479 -26.03 43.11 -25.40
C ARG A 479 -24.81 43.86 -24.86
N LEU A 480 -24.83 45.19 -24.88
CA LEU A 480 -23.76 46.00 -24.32
C LEU A 480 -23.58 45.76 -22.81
N ALA A 481 -24.67 45.62 -22.04
CA ALA A 481 -24.60 45.33 -20.62
C ALA A 481 -23.94 43.96 -20.34
N VAL A 482 -24.30 42.95 -21.12
CA VAL A 482 -23.72 41.60 -21.00
C VAL A 482 -22.25 41.57 -21.42
N GLU A 483 -21.89 42.24 -22.53
CA GLU A 483 -20.51 42.33 -23.00
C GLU A 483 -19.61 43.02 -21.96
N LYS A 484 -20.05 44.15 -21.40
CA LYS A 484 -19.31 44.84 -20.34
C LYS A 484 -19.17 44.03 -19.07
N PHE A 485 -20.22 43.31 -18.68
CA PHE A 485 -20.14 42.42 -17.53
C PHE A 485 -19.11 41.31 -17.73
N MET A 486 -19.04 40.70 -18.92
CA MET A 486 -18.00 39.70 -19.25
C MET A 486 -16.59 40.29 -19.33
N GLU A 487 -16.43 41.57 -19.67
CA GLU A 487 -15.12 42.25 -19.70
C GLU A 487 -14.61 42.63 -18.30
N GLU A 488 -15.52 42.87 -17.35
CA GLU A 488 -15.21 43.26 -15.96
C GLU A 488 -14.95 42.05 -15.04
N MET A 489 -15.22 40.82 -15.51
CA MET A 489 -14.92 39.53 -14.88
C MET A 489 -13.54 39.00 -15.28
#